data_AF-A0A810BUS7-F1
#
_entry.id   AF-A0A810BUS7-F1
#
_cell.length_a   1.000
_cell.length_b   1.000
_cell.length_c   1.000
_cell.angle_alpha   90.00
_cell.angle_beta   90.00
_cell.angle_gamma   90.00
#
_symmetry.space_group_name_H-M   'P 1'
#
loop_
_entity.id
_entity.type
_entity.pdbx_description
1 polymer ?
#
loop_
_entity_poly.entity_id
_entity_poly.type
_entity_poly.pdbx_seq_one_letter_code
_entity_poly.pdbx_strand_id
1 'polypeptide(L)'
;MSNFVWQLTERERHQFERLARRYSLTVVEIMGIMSELATEGFDPVEAEGKAFEFTSSHLIGPDYFEHRNVPEPDANVDLFVAWDQTKFDADIGRYLLDNHPSKATAASVFKNTLAWFRFWAVRWPIPEGRARFKGLADALSARLFRVIDGGNAR
;
A
#
# COMPACT_ATOMS: atom_id res chain seq x y z
N MET A 1 1.49 4.34 -21.15
CA MET A 1 2.87 3.84 -20.92
C MET A 1 3.88 4.98 -21.03
N SER A 2 3.70 6.07 -20.27
CA SER A 2 4.38 7.34 -20.53
C SER A 2 4.73 8.07 -19.23
N ASN A 3 6.02 8.11 -18.90
CA ASN A 3 6.77 9.13 -18.12
C ASN A 3 7.95 8.55 -17.29
N PHE A 4 8.04 7.23 -17.10
CA PHE A 4 9.06 6.66 -16.21
C PHE A 4 10.50 6.78 -16.74
N VAL A 5 10.69 6.76 -18.07
CA VAL A 5 12.02 6.87 -18.71
C VAL A 5 12.68 8.24 -18.50
N TRP A 6 11.91 9.27 -18.14
CA TRP A 6 12.41 10.64 -17.97
C TRP A 6 12.95 10.96 -16.57
N GLN A 7 12.84 10.04 -15.60
CA GLN A 7 13.35 10.26 -14.24
C GLN A 7 14.75 9.67 -13.99
N LEU A 8 15.33 8.97 -14.96
CA LEU A 8 16.69 8.44 -14.82
C LEU A 8 17.71 9.58 -14.86
N THR A 9 18.63 9.57 -13.90
CA THR A 9 19.84 10.39 -13.97
C THR A 9 20.64 10.04 -15.23
N GLU A 10 21.46 10.97 -15.70
CA GLU A 10 22.31 10.74 -16.88
C GLU A 10 23.23 9.53 -16.71
N ARG A 11 23.71 9.30 -15.48
CA ARG A 11 24.49 8.12 -15.10
C ARG A 11 23.71 6.82 -15.24
N GLU A 12 22.49 6.77 -14.71
CA GLU A 12 21.64 5.57 -14.78
C GLU A 12 21.26 5.26 -16.22
N ARG A 13 20.89 6.29 -17.00
CA ARG A 13 20.62 6.15 -18.44
C ARG A 13 21.82 5.51 -19.16
N HIS A 14 23.03 6.00 -18.91
CA HIS A 14 24.25 5.43 -19.50
C HIS A 14 24.49 3.98 -19.10
N GLN A 15 24.18 3.60 -17.86
CA GLN A 15 24.28 2.22 -17.39
C GLN A 15 23.28 1.30 -18.10
N PHE A 16 22.02 1.73 -18.22
CA PHE A 16 20.99 0.98 -18.95
C PHE A 16 21.32 0.84 -20.43
N GLU A 17 21.79 1.90 -21.10
CA GLU A 17 22.22 1.84 -22.51
C GLU A 17 23.41 0.90 -22.73
N ARG A 18 24.34 0.82 -21.76
CA ARG A 18 25.44 -0.15 -21.82
C ARG A 18 24.96 -1.59 -21.71
N LEU A 19 24.01 -1.86 -20.82
CA LEU A 19 23.41 -3.19 -20.67
C LEU A 19 22.61 -3.56 -21.92
N ALA A 20 21.77 -2.66 -22.42
CA ALA A 20 21.00 -2.82 -23.65
C ALA A 20 21.89 -3.25 -24.82
N ARG A 21 22.98 -2.51 -25.08
CA ARG A 21 23.96 -2.87 -26.11
C ARG A 21 24.64 -4.22 -25.89
N ARG A 22 24.96 -4.57 -24.64
CA ARG A 22 25.65 -5.83 -24.30
C ARG A 22 24.79 -7.06 -24.58
N TYR A 23 23.49 -6.95 -24.33
CA TYR A 23 22.54 -8.07 -24.46
C TYR A 23 21.71 -8.01 -25.75
N SER A 24 21.98 -7.05 -26.65
CA SER A 24 21.20 -6.82 -27.87
C SER A 24 19.71 -6.59 -27.60
N LEU A 25 19.41 -5.91 -26.50
CA LEU A 25 18.06 -5.54 -26.07
C LEU A 25 17.89 -4.02 -26.15
N THR A 26 16.64 -3.57 -26.14
CA THR A 26 16.30 -2.16 -25.97
C THR A 26 16.44 -1.74 -24.51
N VAL A 27 16.60 -0.44 -24.25
CA VAL A 27 16.62 0.12 -22.89
C VAL A 27 15.33 -0.21 -22.14
N VAL A 28 14.19 -0.21 -22.84
CA VAL A 28 12.89 -0.54 -22.25
C VAL A 28 12.83 -2.00 -21.80
N GLU A 29 13.35 -2.94 -22.60
CA GLU A 29 13.40 -4.35 -22.23
C GLU A 29 14.32 -4.61 -21.04
N ILE A 30 15.51 -3.97 -21.00
CA ILE A 30 16.41 -4.08 -19.83
C ILE A 30 15.74 -3.49 -18.58
N MET A 31 15.05 -2.35 -18.70
CA MET A 31 14.31 -1.78 -17.58
C MET A 31 13.18 -2.73 -17.12
N GLY A 32 12.50 -3.39 -18.04
CA GLY A 32 11.50 -4.42 -17.73
C GLY A 32 12.10 -5.58 -16.95
N ILE A 33 13.20 -6.17 -17.44
CA ILE A 33 13.90 -7.28 -16.80
C ILE A 33 14.45 -6.87 -15.42
N MET A 34 15.07 -5.70 -15.31
CA MET A 34 15.60 -5.20 -14.04
C MET A 34 14.50 -4.87 -13.04
N SER A 35 13.36 -4.37 -13.52
CA SER A 35 12.18 -4.17 -12.68
C SER A 35 11.67 -5.52 -12.18
N GLU A 36 11.54 -6.51 -13.05
CA GLU A 36 11.10 -7.86 -12.72
C GLU A 36 12.04 -8.50 -11.68
N LEU A 37 13.36 -8.46 -11.91
CA LEU A 37 14.37 -8.94 -10.97
C LEU A 37 14.41 -8.16 -9.65
N ALA A 38 14.12 -6.85 -9.67
CA ALA A 38 14.03 -6.05 -8.45
C ALA A 38 12.76 -6.35 -7.65
N THR A 39 11.71 -6.84 -8.32
CA THR A 39 10.46 -7.26 -7.70
C THR A 39 10.43 -8.74 -7.33
N GLU A 40 11.30 -9.56 -7.92
CA GLU A 40 11.45 -10.98 -7.60
C GLU A 40 11.94 -11.13 -6.16
N GLY A 41 11.10 -11.71 -5.30
CA GLY A 41 11.34 -11.81 -3.85
C GLY A 41 11.07 -10.53 -3.05
N PHE A 42 10.56 -9.46 -3.68
CA PHE A 42 10.09 -8.27 -2.97
C PHE A 42 8.79 -8.54 -2.21
N ASP A 43 7.89 -9.29 -2.84
CA ASP A 43 6.71 -9.80 -2.17
C ASP A 43 7.03 -11.15 -1.50
N PRO A 44 6.94 -11.26 -0.16
CA PRO A 44 7.17 -12.53 0.52
C PRO A 44 6.05 -13.55 0.31
N VAL A 45 4.94 -13.16 -0.33
CA VAL A 45 3.78 -14.04 -0.60
C VAL A 45 3.57 -14.16 -2.11
N GLU A 46 3.52 -15.40 -2.59
CA GLU A 46 3.02 -15.73 -3.92
C GLU A 46 1.49 -15.73 -3.87
N ALA A 47 0.88 -14.61 -4.23
CA ALA A 47 -0.57 -14.47 -4.20
C ALA A 47 -1.20 -15.12 -5.44
N GLU A 48 -2.18 -16.00 -5.22
CA GLU A 48 -2.93 -16.68 -6.29
C GLU A 48 -4.30 -16.02 -6.54
N GLY A 49 -4.88 -16.26 -7.71
CA GLY A 49 -6.25 -15.85 -8.04
C GLY A 49 -6.35 -14.54 -8.83
N LYS A 50 -7.56 -13.96 -8.82
CA LYS A 50 -7.89 -12.76 -9.61
C LYS A 50 -7.17 -11.52 -9.06
N ALA A 51 -6.67 -10.68 -9.95
CA ALA A 51 -6.07 -9.41 -9.58
C ALA A 51 -7.08 -8.55 -8.79
N PHE A 52 -6.62 -7.98 -7.68
CA PHE A 52 -7.39 -7.08 -6.85
C PHE A 52 -7.50 -5.72 -7.55
N GLU A 53 -8.72 -5.25 -7.74
CA GLU A 53 -9.00 -3.95 -8.33
C GLU A 53 -9.37 -2.94 -7.24
N PHE A 54 -8.60 -1.85 -7.17
CA PHE A 54 -8.89 -0.76 -6.27
C PHE A 54 -10.07 0.07 -6.78
N THR A 55 -11.14 0.16 -5.99
CA THR A 55 -12.33 0.97 -6.33
C THR A 55 -12.12 2.43 -5.95
N SER A 56 -12.02 3.33 -6.92
CA SER A 56 -11.96 4.79 -6.67
C SER A 56 -13.33 5.30 -6.20
N SER A 57 -13.44 5.76 -4.95
CA SER A 57 -14.57 6.59 -4.54
C SER A 57 -14.38 8.00 -5.10
N HIS A 58 -15.40 8.55 -5.76
CA HIS A 58 -15.33 9.90 -6.34
C HIS A 58 -15.60 11.02 -5.33
N LEU A 59 -16.07 10.69 -4.12
CA LEU A 59 -16.45 11.67 -3.10
C LEU A 59 -15.68 11.41 -1.81
N ILE A 60 -14.89 12.40 -1.39
CA ILE A 60 -14.24 12.40 -0.08
C ILE A 60 -15.25 12.95 0.92
N GLY A 61 -15.74 12.07 1.78
CA GLY A 61 -16.73 12.39 2.82
C GLY A 61 -16.59 11.48 4.05
N PRO A 62 -17.42 11.69 5.09
CA PRO A 62 -17.38 10.89 6.32
C PRO A 62 -17.52 9.37 6.11
N ASP A 63 -18.16 8.98 5.01
CA ASP A 63 -18.44 7.62 4.53
C ASP A 63 -17.38 7.07 3.56
N TYR A 64 -16.32 7.84 3.24
CA TYR A 64 -15.30 7.45 2.25
C TYR A 64 -14.74 6.04 2.47
N PHE A 65 -14.46 5.67 3.72
CA PHE A 65 -13.90 4.35 4.05
C PHE A 65 -14.94 3.22 4.11
N GLU A 66 -16.24 3.50 4.07
CA GLU A 66 -17.28 2.46 4.02
C GLU A 66 -17.31 1.75 2.66
N HIS A 67 -16.86 2.45 1.62
CA HIS A 67 -16.80 1.95 0.25
C HIS A 67 -15.37 1.57 -0.19
N ARG A 68 -14.39 1.73 0.70
CA ARG A 68 -12.98 1.51 0.40
C ARG A 68 -12.52 0.16 0.94
N ASN A 69 -12.11 -0.72 0.04
CA ASN A 69 -11.57 -2.02 0.41
C ASN A 69 -10.04 -1.97 0.46
N VAL A 70 -9.49 -2.47 1.56
CA VAL A 70 -8.08 -2.85 1.66
C VAL A 70 -7.96 -4.31 1.19
N PRO A 71 -6.95 -4.67 0.38
CA PRO A 71 -6.76 -6.06 -0.03
C PRO A 71 -6.51 -6.95 1.19
N GLU A 72 -7.00 -8.19 1.13
CA GLU A 72 -6.57 -9.20 2.08
C GLU A 72 -5.06 -9.50 1.91
N PRO A 73 -4.36 -9.96 2.97
CA PRO A 73 -2.92 -10.19 2.90
C PRO A 73 -2.47 -11.20 1.83
N ASP A 74 -3.33 -12.11 1.42
CA ASP A 74 -3.09 -13.13 0.38
C ASP A 74 -3.61 -12.72 -1.01
N ALA A 75 -4.21 -11.53 -1.15
CA ALA A 75 -4.76 -11.08 -2.42
C ALA A 75 -3.69 -10.86 -3.49
N ASN A 76 -4.02 -11.18 -4.74
CA ASN A 76 -3.17 -10.91 -5.90
C ASN A 76 -3.23 -9.41 -6.22
N VAL A 77 -2.26 -8.64 -5.72
CA VAL A 77 -2.25 -7.17 -5.83
C VAL A 77 -0.84 -6.68 -6.13
N ASP A 78 -0.74 -5.63 -6.94
CA ASP A 78 0.51 -4.89 -7.14
C ASP A 78 0.87 -4.14 -5.85
N LEU A 79 1.99 -4.52 -5.22
CA LEU A 79 2.43 -3.93 -3.95
C LEU A 79 2.79 -2.44 -4.06
N PHE A 80 3.25 -1.95 -5.21
CA PHE A 80 3.52 -0.52 -5.37
C PHE A 80 2.22 0.27 -5.42
N VAL A 81 1.23 -0.23 -6.15
CA VAL A 81 -0.11 0.37 -6.17
C VAL A 81 -0.73 0.32 -4.78
N ALA A 82 -0.61 -0.80 -4.07
CA ALA A 82 -1.09 -0.93 -2.69
C ALA A 82 -0.40 0.08 -1.75
N TRP A 83 0.90 0.32 -1.92
CA TRP A 83 1.66 1.27 -1.11
C TRP A 83 1.23 2.72 -1.35
N ASP A 84 1.09 3.11 -2.61
CA ASP A 84 0.60 4.43 -2.96
C ASP A 84 -0.84 4.64 -2.49
N GLN A 85 -1.67 3.62 -2.57
CA GLN A 85 -3.02 3.66 -2.03
C GLN A 85 -3.04 3.76 -0.50
N THR A 86 -2.14 3.06 0.20
CA THR A 86 -2.01 3.16 1.66
C THR A 86 -1.69 4.60 2.08
N LYS A 87 -0.77 5.27 1.37
CA LYS A 87 -0.44 6.69 1.63
C LYS A 87 -1.62 7.60 1.36
N PHE A 88 -2.29 7.40 0.22
CA PHE A 88 -3.47 8.19 -0.14
C PHE A 88 -4.57 8.05 0.93
N ASP A 89 -4.88 6.84 1.35
CA ASP A 89 -5.83 6.57 2.43
C ASP A 89 -5.39 7.22 3.75
N ALA A 90 -4.10 7.24 4.08
CA ALA A 90 -3.60 7.93 5.27
C ALA A 90 -3.80 9.46 5.20
N ASP A 91 -3.55 10.07 4.03
CA ASP A 91 -3.77 11.50 3.80
C ASP A 91 -5.26 11.86 3.89
N ILE A 92 -6.14 11.05 3.28
CA ILE A 92 -7.60 11.20 3.39
C ILE A 92 -8.03 11.00 4.84
N GLY A 93 -7.47 10.02 5.54
CA GLY A 93 -7.77 9.77 6.95
C GLY A 93 -7.46 10.97 7.84
N ARG A 94 -6.30 11.61 7.63
CA ARG A 94 -5.97 12.88 8.29
C ARG A 94 -6.97 13.98 7.95
N TYR A 95 -7.25 14.19 6.66
CA TYR A 95 -8.21 15.20 6.22
C TYR A 95 -9.59 15.03 6.88
N LEU A 96 -10.10 13.79 6.95
CA LEU A 96 -11.40 13.49 7.56
C LEU A 96 -11.40 13.73 9.07
N LEU A 97 -10.30 13.39 9.77
CA LEU A 97 -10.18 13.68 11.20
C LEU A 97 -10.16 15.19 11.49
N ASP A 98 -9.54 15.98 10.62
CA ASP A 98 -9.43 17.43 10.78
C ASP A 98 -10.73 18.15 10.41
N ASN A 99 -11.42 17.73 9.33
CA ASN A 99 -12.54 18.47 8.75
C ASN A 99 -13.92 17.87 9.07
N HIS A 100 -13.97 16.59 9.45
CA HIS A 100 -15.21 15.88 9.81
C HIS A 100 -15.05 15.13 11.14
N PRO A 101 -14.65 15.81 12.24
CA PRO A 101 -14.36 15.14 13.51
C PRO A 101 -15.62 14.55 14.12
N SER A 102 -15.77 13.23 14.00
CA SER A 102 -16.82 12.45 14.65
C SER A 102 -16.28 11.12 15.14
N LYS A 103 -16.96 10.51 16.12
CA LYS A 103 -16.60 9.16 16.60
C LYS A 103 -16.68 8.13 15.47
N ALA A 104 -17.67 8.25 14.59
CA ALA A 104 -17.85 7.35 13.45
C ALA A 104 -16.69 7.49 12.45
N THR A 105 -16.31 8.72 12.10
CA THR A 105 -15.17 9.02 11.22
C THR A 105 -13.86 8.53 11.82
N ALA A 106 -13.63 8.77 13.11
CA ALA A 106 -12.43 8.25 13.77
C ALA A 106 -12.39 6.72 13.72
N ALA A 107 -13.51 6.05 14.02
CA ALA A 107 -13.61 4.60 13.97
C ALA A 107 -13.37 4.04 12.56
N SER A 108 -13.89 4.68 11.51
CA SER A 108 -13.67 4.24 10.11
C SER A 108 -12.21 4.39 9.68
N VAL A 109 -11.58 5.53 9.98
CA VAL A 109 -10.13 5.77 9.74
C VAL A 109 -9.28 4.73 10.48
N PHE A 110 -9.61 4.44 11.74
CA PHE A 110 -8.87 3.44 12.52
C PHE A 110 -9.03 2.03 11.97
N LYS A 111 -10.23 1.64 11.50
CA LYS A 111 -10.47 0.34 10.87
C LYS A 111 -9.67 0.19 9.57
N ASN A 112 -9.69 1.20 8.69
CA ASN A 112 -8.90 1.18 7.46
C ASN A 112 -7.38 1.12 7.75
N THR A 113 -6.89 1.94 8.69
CA THR A 113 -5.49 1.91 9.13
C THR A 113 -5.08 0.54 9.67
N LEU A 114 -5.94 -0.09 10.49
CA LEU A 114 -5.68 -1.43 11.04
C LEU A 114 -5.62 -2.48 9.92
N ALA A 115 -6.51 -2.40 8.93
CA ALA A 115 -6.49 -3.30 7.77
C ALA A 115 -5.18 -3.16 6.99
N TRP A 116 -4.72 -1.93 6.71
CA TRP A 116 -3.43 -1.71 6.06
C TRP A 116 -2.24 -2.24 6.87
N PHE A 117 -2.23 -2.04 8.20
CA PHE A 117 -1.17 -2.63 9.03
C PHE A 117 -1.16 -4.15 9.02
N ARG A 118 -2.34 -4.79 8.97
CA ARG A 118 -2.43 -6.26 8.82
C ARG A 118 -1.92 -6.73 7.46
N PHE A 119 -2.28 -6.03 6.39
CA PHE A 119 -1.75 -6.29 5.05
C PHE A 119 -0.22 -6.21 5.02
N TRP A 120 0.35 -5.10 5.50
CA TRP A 120 1.80 -4.89 5.50
C TRP A 120 2.55 -5.74 6.52
N ALA A 121 1.90 -6.22 7.59
CA ALA A 121 2.49 -7.21 8.49
C ALA A 121 2.83 -8.54 7.80
N VAL A 122 2.21 -8.82 6.65
CA VAL A 122 2.47 -10.02 5.85
C VAL A 122 3.27 -9.69 4.60
N ARG A 123 2.88 -8.64 3.87
CA ARG A 123 3.40 -8.35 2.52
C ARG A 123 4.60 -7.43 2.48
N TRP A 124 5.05 -6.89 3.62
CA TRP A 124 6.24 -6.05 3.62
C TRP A 124 7.50 -6.87 3.27
N PRO A 125 8.41 -6.37 2.41
CA PRO A 125 9.53 -7.16 1.88
C PRO A 125 10.46 -7.72 2.94
N ILE A 126 10.83 -6.89 3.91
CA ILE A 126 11.81 -7.23 4.96
C ILE A 126 11.14 -7.76 6.24
N PRO A 127 11.65 -8.85 6.86
CA PRO A 127 11.09 -9.42 8.08
C PRO A 127 10.90 -8.43 9.24
N GLU A 128 11.86 -7.51 9.43
CA GLU A 128 11.82 -6.52 10.50
C GLU A 128 10.66 -5.53 10.31
N GLY A 129 10.39 -5.15 9.06
CA GLY A 129 9.26 -4.30 8.73
C GLY A 129 7.93 -5.01 8.97
N ARG A 130 7.82 -6.29 8.60
CA ARG A 130 6.65 -7.13 8.92
C ARG A 130 6.39 -7.19 10.42
N ALA A 131 7.43 -7.46 11.22
CA ALA A 131 7.32 -7.47 12.67
C ALA A 131 6.87 -6.12 13.25
N ARG A 132 7.36 -5.01 12.68
CA ARG A 132 6.93 -3.66 13.07
C ARG A 132 5.45 -3.42 12.77
N PHE A 133 4.99 -3.73 11.55
CA PHE A 133 3.58 -3.57 11.18
C PHE A 133 2.68 -4.46 12.02
N LYS A 134 3.10 -5.70 12.32
CA LYS A 134 2.39 -6.58 13.23
C LYS A 134 2.24 -5.94 14.62
N GLY A 135 3.32 -5.42 15.20
CA GLY A 135 3.27 -4.75 16.50
C GLY A 135 2.33 -3.53 16.50
N LEU A 136 2.32 -2.75 15.42
CA LEU A 136 1.40 -1.62 15.26
C LEU A 136 -0.06 -2.08 15.13
N ALA A 137 -0.33 -3.13 14.36
CA ALA A 137 -1.67 -3.72 14.23
C ALA A 137 -2.19 -4.23 15.58
N ASP A 138 -1.35 -4.95 16.34
CA ASP A 138 -1.71 -5.50 17.65
C ASP A 138 -2.01 -4.36 18.66
N ALA A 139 -1.17 -3.32 18.70
CA ALA A 139 -1.37 -2.15 19.54
C ALA A 139 -2.64 -1.36 19.18
N LEU A 140 -2.90 -1.19 17.88
CA LEU A 140 -4.07 -0.45 17.40
C LEU A 140 -5.37 -1.23 17.65
N SER A 141 -5.37 -2.53 17.43
CA SER A 141 -6.47 -3.44 17.74
C SER A 141 -6.87 -3.32 19.21
N ALA A 142 -5.90 -3.41 20.13
CA ALA A 142 -6.13 -3.26 21.57
C ALA A 142 -6.73 -1.90 21.96
N ARG A 143 -6.40 -0.83 21.23
CA ARG A 143 -6.95 0.52 21.45
C ARG A 143 -8.37 0.66 20.90
N LEU A 144 -8.66 0.06 19.74
CA LEU A 144 -9.98 0.10 19.12
C LEU A 144 -11.04 -0.51 20.04
N PHE A 145 -10.76 -1.65 20.67
CA PHE A 145 -11.66 -2.28 21.65
C PHE A 145 -12.04 -1.31 22.78
N ARG A 146 -11.08 -0.54 23.31
CA ARG A 146 -11.36 0.44 24.38
C ARG A 146 -12.25 1.60 23.92
N VAL A 147 -12.10 2.05 22.68
CA VAL A 147 -12.89 3.16 22.12
C VAL A 147 -14.34 2.72 21.84
N ILE A 148 -14.53 1.47 21.42
CA ILE A 148 -15.85 0.89 21.13
C ILE A 148 -16.56 0.50 22.43
N ASP A 149 -15.90 -0.23 23.34
CA ASP A 149 -16.54 -0.76 24.56
C ASP A 149 -16.68 0.28 25.68
N GLY A 150 -15.77 1.25 25.76
CA GLY A 150 -15.84 2.36 26.72
C GLY A 150 -16.99 3.35 26.49
N GLY A 151 -17.78 3.16 25.42
CA GLY A 151 -18.95 3.98 25.09
C GLY A 151 -20.26 3.56 25.77
N ASN A 152 -20.34 2.35 26.35
CA ASN A 152 -21.58 1.78 26.91
C ASN A 152 -21.66 1.81 28.45
N ALA A 153 -20.73 2.50 29.13
CA ALA A 153 -20.81 2.72 30.57
C ALA A 153 -21.49 4.07 30.88
N ARG A 154 -22.76 4.21 30.50
CA ARG A 154 -23.67 5.25 31.04
C ARG A 154 -25.09 4.72 31.11
#